data_AF-A0A142L023-F1
#
_entry.id   AF-A0A142L023-F1
#
_cell.length_a   1.000
_cell.length_b   1.000
_cell.length_c   1.000
_cell.angle_alpha   90.00
_cell.angle_beta   90.00
_cell.angle_gamma   90.00
#
_symmetry.space_group_name_H-M   'P 1'
#
loop_
_entity.id
_entity.type
_entity.pdbx_description
1 polymer ?
#
loop_
_entity_poly.entity_id
_entity_poly.type
_entity_poly.pdbx_seq_one_letter_code
_entity_poly.pdbx_strand_id
1 'polypeptide(L)'
;MKFPDMVHALKPNPKSHIQENWRILDFFSHHPESLHMFSFLFDDLGVPQDYRHMEGSGVNTYTLISKAGKVHYVKFHWKPTCGVKCLLEEDCVKVGGANHSHATQDLYDSIAAGNYPEWKLFIQIIDPDHEDKFDFDPLDVTKTWPEDILPLQPVGRLVLNKNIDNFFAENEQLAFCPAIVVPGVYYSDDKLLQTRIFSYADTQRHRLGPNYLQLPVNAPKCAHHNNHHDGFMNFMHRDEEVNYFPSRYDPCRHAEQHPIPPRILTGKRDKCIIEKENNFKQPGERYRSWSPDRQERFACRWIDALSDPRVTHEIRSIWVSYWTQADKSFGQKLASRLNVRPTM
;
A
#
# COMPACT_ATOMS: atom_id res chain seq x y z
N MET A 1 -9.03 1.01 13.79
CA MET A 1 -9.36 0.45 12.45
C MET A 1 -10.15 1.51 11.70
N LYS A 2 -9.69 1.93 10.51
CA LYS A 2 -10.25 3.07 9.76
C LYS A 2 -10.43 2.84 8.26
N PHE A 3 -10.02 1.66 7.76
CA PHE A 3 -9.96 1.41 6.31
C PHE A 3 -11.32 1.53 5.60
N PRO A 4 -12.44 0.96 6.11
CA PRO A 4 -13.74 1.16 5.47
C PRO A 4 -14.18 2.63 5.44
N ASP A 5 -14.01 3.36 6.54
CA ASP A 5 -14.37 4.79 6.61
C ASP A 5 -13.55 5.63 5.63
N MET A 6 -12.23 5.37 5.56
CA MET A 6 -11.32 5.98 4.60
C MET A 6 -11.79 5.73 3.16
N VAL A 7 -12.11 4.48 2.82
CA VAL A 7 -12.60 4.12 1.49
C VAL A 7 -13.95 4.80 1.20
N HIS A 8 -14.87 4.86 2.17
CA HIS A 8 -16.14 5.55 2.01
C HIS A 8 -15.98 7.06 1.76
N ALA A 9 -15.03 7.70 2.44
CA ALA A 9 -14.70 9.11 2.22
C ALA A 9 -14.11 9.37 0.82
N LEU A 10 -13.23 8.47 0.36
CA LEU A 10 -12.58 8.54 -0.96
C LEU A 10 -13.50 8.14 -2.12
N LYS A 11 -14.46 7.22 -1.91
CA LYS A 11 -15.39 6.78 -2.95
C LYS A 11 -16.45 7.84 -3.27
N PRO A 12 -17.14 7.72 -4.42
CA PRO A 12 -18.23 8.64 -4.76
C PRO A 12 -19.27 8.76 -3.66
N ASN A 13 -19.82 9.97 -3.49
CA ASN A 13 -20.85 10.27 -2.50
C ASN A 13 -22.06 9.34 -2.69
N PRO A 14 -22.57 8.71 -1.62
CA PRO A 14 -23.68 7.75 -1.73
C PRO A 14 -25.00 8.37 -2.23
N LYS A 15 -25.14 9.70 -2.18
CA LYS A 15 -26.32 10.43 -2.68
C LYS A 15 -26.21 10.81 -4.15
N SER A 16 -25.04 11.30 -4.60
CA SER A 16 -24.86 11.87 -5.94
C SER A 16 -24.05 10.99 -6.89
N HIS A 17 -23.36 9.97 -6.37
CA HIS A 17 -22.39 9.15 -7.10
C HIS A 17 -21.25 9.96 -7.73
N ILE A 18 -20.94 11.14 -7.20
CA ILE A 18 -19.81 11.99 -7.60
C ILE A 18 -18.74 11.92 -6.51
N GLN A 19 -17.47 11.76 -6.90
CA GLN A 19 -16.35 11.89 -5.98
C GLN A 19 -16.12 13.39 -5.68
N GLU A 20 -16.07 13.75 -4.40
CA GLU A 20 -16.01 15.15 -3.97
C GLU A 20 -14.91 15.34 -2.92
N ASN A 21 -14.01 16.31 -3.13
CA ASN A 21 -12.86 16.53 -2.25
C ASN A 21 -13.24 16.92 -0.82
N TRP A 22 -14.34 17.67 -0.62
CA TRP A 22 -14.75 18.07 0.74
C TRP A 22 -15.00 16.86 1.65
N ARG A 23 -15.47 15.71 1.14
CA ARG A 23 -15.69 14.47 1.93
C ARG A 23 -14.37 13.84 2.38
N ILE A 24 -13.39 13.88 1.50
CA ILE A 24 -12.04 13.38 1.75
C ILE A 24 -11.40 14.25 2.83
N LEU A 25 -11.41 15.58 2.62
CA LEU A 25 -10.80 16.53 3.54
C LEU A 25 -11.51 16.59 4.91
N ASP A 26 -12.83 16.39 4.96
CA ASP A 26 -13.58 16.26 6.21
C ASP A 26 -13.09 15.05 7.03
N PHE A 27 -13.15 13.85 6.46
CA PHE A 27 -12.71 12.63 7.17
C PHE A 27 -11.26 12.72 7.65
N PHE A 28 -10.35 13.17 6.78
CA PHE A 28 -8.93 13.23 7.11
C PHE A 28 -8.57 14.45 7.99
N SER A 29 -9.46 15.43 8.16
CA SER A 29 -9.28 16.45 9.20
C SER A 29 -9.26 15.85 10.61
N HIS A 30 -9.82 14.67 10.83
CA HIS A 30 -9.76 13.94 12.10
C HIS A 30 -8.53 13.03 12.26
N HIS A 31 -7.69 12.91 11.23
CA HIS A 31 -6.63 11.90 11.15
C HIS A 31 -5.30 12.55 10.71
N PRO A 32 -4.60 13.25 11.62
CA PRO A 32 -3.33 13.94 11.31
C PRO A 32 -2.26 12.99 10.76
N GLU A 33 -2.31 11.70 11.10
CA GLU A 33 -1.41 10.66 10.58
C GLU A 33 -1.46 10.49 9.05
N SER A 34 -2.52 10.98 8.41
CA SER A 34 -2.68 10.95 6.95
C SER A 34 -1.81 11.96 6.20
N LEU A 35 -1.26 12.97 6.88
CA LEU A 35 -0.59 14.11 6.25
C LEU A 35 0.58 13.68 5.36
N HIS A 36 1.32 12.65 5.77
CA HIS A 36 2.44 12.16 4.98
C HIS A 36 1.96 11.51 3.68
N MET A 37 0.88 10.73 3.72
CA MET A 37 0.26 10.18 2.51
C MET A 37 -0.18 11.30 1.55
N PHE A 38 -0.82 12.36 2.07
CA PHE A 38 -1.21 13.48 1.21
C PHE A 38 -0.03 14.25 0.62
N SER A 39 1.14 14.24 1.26
CA SER A 39 2.37 14.77 0.65
C SER A 39 2.86 13.95 -0.55
N PHE A 40 2.37 12.71 -0.75
CA PHE A 40 2.56 11.95 -1.98
C PHE A 40 1.37 12.11 -2.94
N LEU A 41 0.14 12.11 -2.43
CA LEU A 41 -1.06 12.15 -3.25
C LEU A 41 -1.22 13.49 -4.00
N PHE A 42 -0.87 14.61 -3.36
CA PHE A 42 -0.99 15.94 -3.97
C PHE A 42 0.32 16.39 -4.63
N ASP A 43 1.34 15.54 -4.61
CA ASP A 43 2.57 15.73 -5.34
C ASP A 43 2.39 15.28 -6.81
N ASP A 44 3.35 15.58 -7.69
CA ASP A 44 3.33 15.15 -9.09
C ASP A 44 3.25 13.60 -9.18
N LEU A 45 3.87 12.90 -8.21
CA LEU A 45 3.77 11.43 -8.09
C LEU A 45 2.33 10.91 -7.88
N GLY A 46 1.39 11.77 -7.50
CA GLY A 46 -0.01 11.43 -7.31
C GLY A 46 -0.70 10.96 -8.59
N VAL A 47 -0.18 11.32 -9.77
CA VAL A 47 -0.66 10.84 -11.06
C VAL A 47 0.49 10.32 -11.92
N PRO A 48 0.87 9.03 -11.76
CA PRO A 48 1.81 8.37 -12.65
C PRO A 48 1.33 8.42 -14.11
N GLN A 49 2.26 8.56 -15.05
CA GLN A 49 1.93 8.60 -16.49
C GLN A 49 1.35 7.28 -17.01
N ASP A 50 1.93 6.18 -16.55
CA ASP A 50 1.55 4.83 -16.91
C ASP A 50 2.11 3.88 -15.83
N TYR A 51 1.81 2.58 -15.96
CA TYR A 51 2.27 1.61 -14.96
C TYR A 51 3.78 1.42 -14.97
N ARG A 52 4.45 1.56 -16.13
CA ARG A 52 5.87 1.19 -16.31
C ARG A 52 6.81 2.21 -15.69
N HIS A 53 6.43 3.49 -15.72
CA HIS A 53 7.20 4.59 -15.13
C HIS A 53 6.82 4.90 -13.68
N MET A 54 6.38 3.89 -12.93
CA MET A 54 5.92 4.03 -11.55
C MET A 54 6.79 3.20 -10.59
N GLU A 55 7.08 3.75 -9.41
CA GLU A 55 7.69 2.99 -8.32
C GLU A 55 6.69 2.02 -7.68
N GLY A 56 7.19 0.93 -7.10
CA GLY A 56 6.40 0.04 -6.25
C GLY A 56 6.95 0.02 -4.84
N SER A 57 6.09 -0.17 -3.85
CA SER A 57 6.47 -0.24 -2.44
C SER A 57 5.66 -1.33 -1.72
N GLY A 58 6.31 -2.08 -0.83
CA GLY A 58 5.62 -2.99 0.08
C GLY A 58 4.76 -2.26 1.12
N VAL A 59 5.08 -0.98 1.37
CA VAL A 59 4.42 -0.05 2.30
C VAL A 59 4.56 -0.49 3.76
N ASN A 60 3.95 -1.62 4.14
CA ASN A 60 4.08 -2.20 5.47
C ASN A 60 5.49 -2.74 5.70
N THR A 61 5.88 -2.75 6.98
CA THR A 61 7.06 -3.47 7.44
C THR A 61 6.72 -4.95 7.57
N TYR A 62 7.56 -5.84 7.04
CA TYR A 62 7.49 -7.29 7.24
C TYR A 62 8.66 -7.76 8.10
N THR A 63 8.77 -9.05 8.36
CA THR A 63 9.96 -9.66 8.96
C THR A 63 10.64 -10.63 7.99
N LEU A 64 11.98 -10.59 7.94
CA LEU A 64 12.82 -11.62 7.34
C LEU A 64 13.40 -12.50 8.45
N ILE A 65 13.36 -13.82 8.24
CA ILE A 65 13.83 -14.81 9.21
C ILE A 65 14.86 -15.72 8.56
N SER A 66 16.08 -15.70 9.09
CA SER A 66 17.15 -16.59 8.63
C SER A 66 16.92 -18.04 9.09
N LYS A 67 17.65 -18.99 8.48
CA LYS A 67 17.66 -20.40 8.93
C LYS A 67 18.04 -20.58 10.40
N ALA A 68 18.86 -19.67 10.95
CA ALA A 68 19.26 -19.67 12.35
C ALA A 68 18.22 -19.03 13.29
N GLY A 69 17.08 -18.56 12.76
CA GLY A 69 16.03 -17.88 13.53
C GLY A 69 16.27 -16.39 13.79
N LYS A 70 17.37 -15.79 13.28
CA LYS A 70 17.58 -14.35 13.38
C LYS A 70 16.53 -13.59 12.56
N VAL A 71 15.87 -12.62 13.20
CA VAL A 71 14.80 -11.79 12.62
C VAL A 71 15.34 -10.40 12.25
N HIS A 72 14.90 -9.86 11.13
CA HIS A 72 15.04 -8.44 10.79
C HIS A 72 13.69 -7.90 10.32
N TYR A 73 13.37 -6.65 10.64
CA TYR A 73 12.33 -5.92 9.94
C TYR A 73 12.77 -5.60 8.52
N VAL A 74 11.83 -5.59 7.57
CA VAL A 74 12.10 -5.31 6.16
C VAL A 74 11.05 -4.41 5.52
N LYS A 75 11.48 -3.49 4.66
CA LYS A 75 10.64 -2.82 3.65
C LYS A 75 11.12 -3.20 2.24
N PHE A 76 10.18 -3.37 1.32
CA PHE A 76 10.44 -3.73 -0.08
C PHE A 76 10.18 -2.54 -1.01
N HIS A 77 11.08 -2.33 -1.97
CA HIS A 77 11.03 -1.19 -2.89
C HIS A 77 11.30 -1.67 -4.32
N TRP A 78 10.45 -1.27 -5.25
CA TRP A 78 10.59 -1.53 -6.68
C TRP A 78 10.89 -0.23 -7.42
N LYS A 79 12.06 -0.16 -8.05
CA LYS A 79 12.48 1.03 -8.81
C LYS A 79 12.38 0.73 -10.31
N PRO A 80 11.59 1.49 -11.10
CA PRO A 80 11.45 1.26 -12.52
C PRO A 80 12.76 1.59 -13.24
N THR A 81 13.17 0.72 -14.15
CA THR A 81 14.40 0.91 -14.93
C THR A 81 14.26 1.99 -16.02
N CYS A 82 13.04 2.26 -16.48
CA CYS A 82 12.75 3.34 -17.43
C CYS A 82 12.55 4.72 -16.76
N GLY A 83 12.80 4.82 -15.45
CA GLY A 83 12.63 6.05 -14.67
C GLY A 83 11.18 6.32 -14.28
N VAL A 84 10.99 7.36 -13.47
CA VAL A 84 9.66 7.76 -12.97
C VAL A 84 9.11 8.91 -13.81
N LYS A 85 7.85 8.79 -14.23
CA LYS A 85 7.14 9.83 -15.02
C LYS A 85 5.72 10.01 -14.51
N CYS A 86 5.27 11.25 -14.52
CA CYS A 86 3.98 11.67 -13.99
C CYS A 86 3.30 12.64 -14.96
N LEU A 87 1.99 12.72 -14.88
CA LEU A 87 1.19 13.72 -15.60
C LEU A 87 0.99 14.94 -14.72
N LEU A 88 1.14 16.12 -15.32
CA LEU A 88 0.70 17.37 -14.72
C LEU A 88 -0.75 17.67 -15.12
N GLU A 89 -1.38 18.65 -14.48
CA GLU A 89 -2.82 18.91 -14.55
C GLU A 89 -3.36 19.01 -15.98
N GLU A 90 -2.69 19.76 -16.85
CA GLU A 90 -3.11 19.92 -18.26
C GLU A 90 -3.02 18.61 -19.04
N ASP A 91 -1.99 17.79 -18.77
CA ASP A 91 -1.80 16.50 -19.41
C ASP A 91 -2.80 15.49 -18.88
N CYS A 92 -3.15 15.53 -17.59
CA CYS A 92 -4.21 14.71 -17.00
C CYS A 92 -5.55 14.92 -17.73
N VAL A 93 -5.93 16.17 -18.00
CA VAL A 93 -7.18 16.50 -18.71
C VAL A 93 -7.12 15.99 -20.16
N LYS A 94 -6.01 16.22 -20.86
CA LYS A 94 -5.83 15.79 -22.26
C LYS A 94 -5.82 14.27 -22.39
N VAL A 95 -4.96 13.59 -21.62
CA VAL A 95 -4.80 12.12 -21.67
C VAL A 95 -6.06 11.44 -21.17
N GLY A 96 -6.60 11.86 -20.04
CA GLY A 96 -7.82 11.28 -19.46
C GLY A 96 -9.06 11.50 -20.32
N GLY A 97 -9.16 12.66 -20.99
CA GLY A 97 -10.24 12.95 -21.94
C GLY A 97 -10.12 12.17 -23.26
N ALA A 98 -8.90 11.89 -23.70
CA ALA A 98 -8.66 11.15 -24.95
C ALA A 98 -8.74 9.63 -24.77
N ASN A 99 -8.21 9.08 -23.67
CA ASN A 99 -8.13 7.65 -23.43
C ASN A 99 -8.13 7.31 -21.94
N HIS A 100 -9.29 6.89 -21.44
CA HIS A 100 -9.46 6.45 -20.05
C HIS A 100 -8.69 5.15 -19.71
N SER A 101 -8.14 4.45 -20.71
CA SER A 101 -7.38 3.20 -20.57
C SER A 101 -5.89 3.36 -20.92
N HIS A 102 -5.37 4.59 -21.01
CA HIS A 102 -4.01 4.86 -21.51
C HIS A 102 -2.91 4.04 -20.81
N ALA A 103 -2.94 3.89 -19.48
CA ALA A 103 -1.93 3.14 -18.74
C ALA A 103 -2.00 1.63 -19.02
N THR A 104 -3.21 1.07 -19.18
CA THR A 104 -3.42 -0.33 -19.57
C THR A 104 -2.94 -0.57 -20.99
N GLN A 105 -3.28 0.34 -21.91
CA GLN A 105 -2.82 0.27 -23.30
C GLN A 105 -1.30 0.33 -23.39
N ASP A 106 -0.67 1.28 -22.69
CA ASP A 106 0.79 1.43 -22.66
C ASP A 106 1.49 0.14 -22.22
N LEU A 107 1.03 -0.49 -21.14
CA LEU A 107 1.62 -1.74 -20.65
C LEU A 107 1.46 -2.87 -21.69
N TYR A 108 0.25 -3.03 -22.24
CA TYR A 108 -0.05 -4.08 -23.21
C TYR A 108 0.77 -3.93 -24.49
N ASP A 109 0.75 -2.74 -25.10
CA ASP A 109 1.44 -2.45 -26.36
C ASP A 109 2.96 -2.58 -26.20
N SER A 110 3.49 -2.20 -25.03
CA SER A 110 4.92 -2.31 -24.74
C SER A 110 5.39 -3.75 -24.64
N ILE A 111 4.62 -4.62 -23.97
CA ILE A 111 4.93 -6.05 -23.91
C ILE A 111 4.79 -6.67 -25.30
N ALA A 112 3.75 -6.33 -26.06
CA ALA A 112 3.55 -6.82 -27.43
C ALA A 112 4.69 -6.41 -28.38
N ALA A 113 5.24 -5.21 -28.20
CA ALA A 113 6.38 -4.71 -28.97
C ALA A 113 7.74 -5.26 -28.52
N GLY A 114 7.80 -6.11 -27.49
CA GLY A 114 9.06 -6.61 -26.92
C GLY A 114 9.79 -5.61 -26.01
N ASN A 115 9.18 -4.46 -25.71
CA ASN A 115 9.69 -3.43 -24.82
C ASN A 115 9.29 -3.73 -23.37
N TYR A 116 9.81 -4.84 -22.85
CA TYR A 116 9.43 -5.36 -21.54
C TYR A 116 9.79 -4.41 -20.40
N PRO A 117 8.81 -3.95 -19.59
CA PRO A 117 9.12 -3.15 -18.43
C PRO A 117 9.83 -3.98 -17.36
N GLU A 118 10.81 -3.35 -16.71
CA GLU A 118 11.61 -3.95 -15.65
C GLU A 118 11.66 -3.04 -14.41
N TRP A 119 11.57 -3.67 -13.23
CA TRP A 119 11.83 -3.04 -11.94
C TRP A 119 12.95 -3.75 -11.19
N LYS A 120 13.84 -2.98 -10.56
CA LYS A 120 14.83 -3.50 -9.61
C LYS A 120 14.21 -3.58 -8.21
N LEU A 121 14.36 -4.73 -7.56
CA LEU A 121 13.96 -4.93 -6.17
C LEU A 121 15.09 -4.50 -5.24
N PHE A 122 14.74 -3.67 -4.27
CA PHE A 122 15.58 -3.30 -3.14
C PHE A 122 14.87 -3.59 -1.83
N ILE A 123 15.65 -3.78 -0.77
CA ILE A 123 15.17 -3.86 0.60
C ILE A 123 15.89 -2.87 1.50
N GLN A 124 15.20 -2.41 2.54
CA GLN A 124 15.82 -1.84 3.73
C GLN A 124 15.59 -2.82 4.88
N ILE A 125 16.53 -2.91 5.81
CA ILE A 125 16.41 -3.78 6.98
C ILE A 125 16.66 -3.02 8.28
N ILE A 126 15.94 -3.37 9.33
CA ILE A 126 16.14 -2.88 10.70
C ILE A 126 16.25 -4.09 11.62
N ASP A 127 17.20 -4.08 12.55
CA ASP A 127 17.22 -5.03 13.66
C ASP A 127 16.09 -4.66 14.64
N PRO A 128 15.17 -5.57 15.02
CA PRO A 128 14.10 -5.25 15.97
C PRO A 128 14.60 -4.63 17.28
N ASP A 129 15.81 -4.95 17.72
CA ASP A 129 16.42 -4.34 18.93
C ASP A 129 16.75 -2.84 18.73
N HIS A 130 16.68 -2.34 17.50
CA HIS A 130 16.89 -0.94 17.16
C HIS A 130 15.58 -0.16 16.97
N GLU A 131 14.42 -0.80 17.15
CA GLU A 131 13.10 -0.16 17.02
C GLU A 131 13.02 1.15 17.82
N ASP A 132 13.60 1.16 19.02
CA ASP A 132 13.57 2.32 19.91
C ASP A 132 14.56 3.44 19.60
N LYS A 133 15.49 3.23 18.66
CA LYS A 133 16.51 4.22 18.29
C LYS A 133 15.97 5.32 17.36
N PHE A 134 14.78 5.12 16.79
CA PHE A 134 14.15 6.06 15.87
C PHE A 134 13.12 6.93 16.61
N ASP A 135 12.92 8.14 16.09
CA ASP A 135 11.88 9.08 16.56
C ASP A 135 10.51 8.82 15.91
N PHE A 136 10.38 7.70 15.20
CA PHE A 136 9.16 7.16 14.64
C PHE A 136 9.12 5.66 14.91
N ASP A 137 7.93 5.07 14.91
CA ASP A 137 7.76 3.62 14.99
C ASP A 137 8.04 2.97 13.63
N PRO A 138 9.04 2.07 13.47
CA PRO A 138 9.30 1.38 12.21
C PRO A 138 8.15 0.52 11.69
N LEU A 139 7.18 0.18 12.53
CA LEU A 139 5.96 -0.57 12.20
C LEU A 139 4.77 0.34 11.88
N ASP A 140 4.95 1.66 11.99
CA ASP A 140 3.97 2.64 11.53
C ASP A 140 4.01 2.76 10.00
N VAL A 141 2.93 2.32 9.37
CA VAL A 141 2.75 2.34 7.91
C VAL A 141 2.75 3.75 7.31
N THR A 142 2.51 4.80 8.11
CA THR A 142 2.56 6.19 7.65
C THR A 142 4.00 6.72 7.52
N LYS A 143 5.00 5.92 7.92
CA LYS A 143 6.41 6.30 7.93
C LYS A 143 7.22 5.64 6.82
N THR A 144 8.11 6.42 6.21
CA THR A 144 9.20 5.91 5.38
C THR A 144 10.44 5.71 6.25
N TRP A 145 11.35 4.84 5.81
CA TRP A 145 12.66 4.68 6.44
C TRP A 145 13.67 5.53 5.65
N PRO A 146 14.32 6.54 6.27
CA PRO A 146 15.23 7.43 5.55
C PRO A 146 16.37 6.66 4.87
N GLU A 147 16.52 6.81 3.56
CA GLU A 147 17.50 6.05 2.76
C GLU A 147 18.95 6.45 3.06
N ASP A 148 19.19 7.64 3.61
CA ASP A 148 20.50 8.11 4.07
C ASP A 148 20.96 7.43 5.38
N ILE A 149 20.02 6.96 6.19
CA ILE A 149 20.28 6.22 7.45
C ILE A 149 20.21 4.71 7.21
N LEU A 150 19.24 4.28 6.41
CA LEU A 150 18.93 2.88 6.12
C LEU A 150 19.02 2.68 4.59
N PRO A 151 20.21 2.48 4.02
CA PRO A 151 20.37 2.46 2.56
C PRO A 151 19.66 1.27 1.92
N LEU A 152 19.19 1.49 0.68
CA LEU A 152 18.60 0.46 -0.16
C LEU A 152 19.64 -0.62 -0.52
N GLN A 153 19.27 -1.87 -0.31
CA GLN A 153 20.09 -3.04 -0.63
C GLN A 153 19.49 -3.77 -1.83
N PRO A 154 20.23 -3.97 -2.94
CA PRO A 154 19.71 -4.63 -4.13
C PRO A 154 19.46 -6.12 -3.87
N VAL A 155 18.35 -6.64 -4.39
CA VAL A 155 17.97 -8.06 -4.28
C VAL A 155 17.89 -8.74 -5.64
N GLY A 156 17.21 -8.11 -6.60
CA GLY A 156 16.94 -8.73 -7.89
C GLY A 156 16.15 -7.83 -8.82
N ARG A 157 15.45 -8.42 -9.80
CA ARG A 157 14.64 -7.70 -10.78
C ARG A 157 13.38 -8.46 -11.15
N LEU A 158 12.34 -7.72 -11.54
CA LEU A 158 11.09 -8.22 -12.10
C LEU A 158 10.98 -7.72 -13.53
N VAL A 159 10.71 -8.62 -14.48
CA VAL A 159 10.43 -8.28 -15.89
C VAL A 159 9.05 -8.80 -16.23
N LEU A 160 8.20 -7.93 -16.79
CA LEU A 160 6.92 -8.35 -17.35
C LEU A 160 7.10 -8.55 -18.85
N ASN A 161 7.07 -9.80 -19.31
CA ASN A 161 7.43 -10.16 -20.68
C ASN A 161 6.33 -10.91 -21.46
N LYS A 162 5.14 -11.08 -20.88
CA LYS A 162 4.02 -11.76 -21.52
C LYS A 162 2.71 -11.07 -21.12
N ASN A 163 1.86 -10.81 -22.11
CA ASN A 163 0.48 -10.38 -21.89
C ASN A 163 -0.41 -11.58 -21.57
N ILE A 164 -1.46 -11.34 -20.80
CA ILE A 164 -2.50 -12.33 -20.54
C ILE A 164 -3.24 -12.69 -21.82
N ASP A 165 -3.69 -13.94 -21.92
CA ASP A 165 -4.46 -14.46 -23.05
C ASP A 165 -5.95 -14.13 -22.87
N ASN A 166 -6.44 -14.06 -21.62
CA ASN A 166 -7.82 -13.66 -21.29
C ASN A 166 -7.89 -12.75 -20.05
N PHE A 167 -8.38 -11.51 -20.24
CA PHE A 167 -8.49 -10.53 -19.15
C PHE A 167 -9.31 -11.01 -17.96
N PHE A 168 -10.47 -11.62 -18.20
CA PHE A 168 -11.36 -12.02 -17.12
C PHE A 168 -10.78 -13.20 -16.32
N ALA A 169 -10.25 -14.21 -17.01
CA ALA A 169 -9.72 -15.41 -16.39
C ALA A 169 -8.39 -15.18 -15.64
N GLU A 170 -7.57 -14.25 -16.12
CA GLU A 170 -6.20 -14.07 -15.59
C GLU A 170 -6.00 -12.75 -14.83
N ASN A 171 -6.74 -11.67 -15.13
CA ASN A 171 -6.59 -10.41 -14.40
C ASN A 171 -7.76 -10.15 -13.45
N GLU A 172 -9.01 -10.26 -13.93
CA GLU A 172 -10.18 -9.98 -13.08
C GLU A 172 -10.33 -11.02 -11.96
N GLN A 173 -9.99 -12.28 -12.23
CA GLN A 173 -10.04 -13.38 -11.25
C GLN A 173 -8.77 -13.53 -10.39
N LEU A 174 -7.77 -12.68 -10.60
CA LEU A 174 -6.53 -12.70 -9.84
C LEU A 174 -6.77 -12.32 -8.36
N ALA A 175 -6.07 -13.01 -7.47
CA ALA A 175 -6.20 -12.85 -6.02
C ALA A 175 -4.83 -12.77 -5.33
N PHE A 176 -4.44 -11.57 -4.90
CA PHE A 176 -3.28 -11.36 -4.04
C PHE A 176 -3.71 -11.24 -2.58
N CYS A 177 -2.94 -11.80 -1.64
CA CYS A 177 -3.24 -11.66 -0.21
C CYS A 177 -1.94 -11.49 0.59
N PRO A 178 -1.80 -10.43 1.42
CA PRO A 178 -0.63 -10.25 2.28
C PRO A 178 -0.38 -11.39 3.28
N ALA A 179 -1.38 -12.24 3.54
CA ALA A 179 -1.27 -13.44 4.37
C ALA A 179 -0.57 -14.62 3.66
N ILE A 180 -0.35 -14.54 2.35
CA ILE A 180 0.30 -15.60 1.59
C ILE A 180 1.80 -15.28 1.59
N VAL A 181 2.49 -15.75 2.64
CA VAL A 181 3.93 -15.63 2.81
C VAL A 181 4.61 -16.99 2.60
N VAL A 182 5.90 -16.97 2.33
CA VAL A 182 6.75 -18.17 2.18
C VAL A 182 7.76 -18.24 3.33
N PRO A 183 8.27 -19.43 3.69
CA PRO A 183 9.30 -19.56 4.72
C PRO A 183 10.45 -18.56 4.54
N GLY A 184 10.78 -17.85 5.63
CA GLY A 184 11.77 -16.77 5.64
C GLY A 184 11.19 -15.36 5.51
N VAL A 185 9.92 -15.21 5.11
CA VAL A 185 9.16 -13.96 5.20
C VAL A 185 8.00 -14.17 6.17
N TYR A 186 7.81 -13.24 7.10
CA TYR A 186 6.72 -13.31 8.07
C TYR A 186 6.16 -11.91 8.37
N TYR A 187 5.09 -11.87 9.16
CA TYR A 187 4.41 -10.62 9.50
C TYR A 187 5.19 -9.82 10.53
N SER A 188 4.96 -8.51 10.57
CA SER A 188 5.31 -7.65 11.69
C SER A 188 4.06 -7.32 12.51
N ASP A 189 4.22 -6.56 13.60
CA ASP A 189 3.12 -6.10 14.44
C ASP A 189 2.44 -4.81 13.92
N ASP A 190 2.69 -4.42 12.66
CA ASP A 190 2.00 -3.33 11.98
C ASP A 190 0.48 -3.56 12.00
N LYS A 191 -0.25 -2.68 12.68
CA LYS A 191 -1.70 -2.79 12.92
C LYS A 191 -2.51 -2.80 11.62
N LEU A 192 -2.06 -2.11 10.57
CA LEU A 192 -2.74 -2.12 9.27
C LEU A 192 -2.45 -3.41 8.51
N LEU A 193 -1.20 -3.90 8.53
CA LEU A 193 -0.84 -5.19 7.94
C LEU A 193 -1.68 -6.32 8.53
N GLN A 194 -1.82 -6.38 9.86
CA GLN A 194 -2.62 -7.38 10.56
C GLN A 194 -4.10 -7.38 10.11
N THR A 195 -4.65 -6.20 9.81
CA THR A 195 -6.01 -6.08 9.26
C THR A 195 -6.09 -6.62 7.82
N ARG A 196 -5.08 -6.33 6.99
CA ARG A 196 -5.01 -6.76 5.58
C ARG A 196 -4.87 -8.28 5.44
N ILE A 197 -4.11 -8.92 6.32
CA ILE A 197 -3.93 -10.39 6.34
C ILE A 197 -5.29 -11.11 6.43
N PHE A 198 -6.26 -10.54 7.16
CA PHE A 198 -7.63 -11.03 7.20
C PHE A 198 -8.44 -10.63 5.96
N SER A 199 -8.48 -9.33 5.64
CA SER A 199 -9.50 -8.76 4.75
C SER A 199 -9.45 -9.29 3.31
N TYR A 200 -8.26 -9.60 2.79
CA TYR A 200 -8.10 -10.03 1.40
C TYR A 200 -8.70 -11.41 1.16
N ALA A 201 -8.38 -12.39 2.01
CA ALA A 201 -8.94 -13.73 1.87
C ALA A 201 -10.46 -13.75 2.09
N ASP A 202 -10.97 -12.91 3.00
CA ASP A 202 -12.41 -12.74 3.23
C ASP A 202 -13.14 -12.23 1.98
N THR A 203 -12.71 -11.10 1.43
CA THR A 203 -13.34 -10.53 0.22
C THR A 203 -13.17 -11.43 -1.01
N GLN A 204 -12.07 -12.18 -1.11
CA GLN A 204 -11.83 -13.12 -2.23
C GLN A 204 -12.80 -14.30 -2.20
N ARG A 205 -13.10 -14.87 -1.02
CA ARG A 205 -14.12 -15.93 -0.91
C ARG A 205 -15.50 -15.44 -1.36
N HIS A 206 -15.83 -14.20 -1.05
CA HIS A 206 -17.07 -13.58 -1.52
C HIS A 206 -17.04 -13.30 -3.03
N ARG A 207 -15.99 -12.66 -3.53
CA ARG A 207 -15.87 -12.19 -4.93
C ARG A 207 -15.69 -13.31 -5.95
N LEU A 208 -14.91 -14.33 -5.61
CA LEU A 208 -14.46 -15.39 -6.53
C LEU A 208 -14.95 -16.80 -6.13
N GLY A 209 -15.62 -16.90 -4.99
CA GLY A 209 -16.09 -18.18 -4.45
C GLY A 209 -15.07 -18.87 -3.53
N PRO A 210 -15.50 -19.94 -2.84
CA PRO A 210 -14.70 -20.60 -1.81
C PRO A 210 -13.43 -21.29 -2.35
N ASN A 211 -13.45 -21.69 -3.63
CA ASN A 211 -12.37 -22.41 -4.30
C ASN A 211 -11.51 -21.52 -5.20
N TYR A 212 -11.47 -20.19 -4.99
CA TYR A 212 -10.75 -19.24 -5.85
C TYR A 212 -9.24 -19.54 -6.01
N LEU A 213 -8.62 -20.21 -5.03
CA LEU A 213 -7.22 -20.65 -5.09
C LEU A 213 -6.99 -21.82 -6.06
N GLN A 214 -8.05 -22.48 -6.53
CA GLN A 214 -7.95 -23.51 -7.57
C GLN A 214 -7.89 -22.91 -8.98
N LEU A 215 -8.34 -21.66 -9.16
CA LEU A 215 -8.31 -20.99 -10.46
C LEU A 215 -6.87 -20.96 -11.00
N PRO A 216 -6.62 -21.25 -12.30
CA PRO A 216 -5.27 -21.42 -12.82
C PRO A 216 -4.30 -20.28 -12.52
N VAL A 217 -4.77 -19.03 -12.48
CA VAL A 217 -3.94 -17.85 -12.18
C VAL A 217 -3.56 -17.73 -10.70
N ASN A 218 -4.35 -18.33 -9.80
CA ASN A 218 -4.14 -18.28 -8.34
C ASN A 218 -3.50 -19.57 -7.80
N ALA A 219 -3.56 -20.66 -8.55
CA ALA A 219 -3.06 -21.96 -8.13
C ALA A 219 -1.53 -21.93 -7.92
N PRO A 220 -1.03 -22.48 -6.79
CA PRO A 220 0.40 -22.52 -6.55
C PRO A 220 1.09 -23.43 -7.57
N LYS A 221 2.31 -23.05 -7.97
CA LYS A 221 3.15 -23.86 -8.88
C LYS A 221 3.88 -25.00 -8.15
N CYS A 222 3.79 -25.08 -6.83
CA CYS A 222 4.34 -26.18 -6.03
C CYS A 222 3.26 -27.24 -5.75
N ALA A 223 3.72 -28.45 -5.43
CA ALA A 223 2.83 -29.49 -4.94
C ALA A 223 2.14 -29.00 -3.65
N HIS A 224 0.82 -29.14 -3.60
CA HIS A 224 0.02 -28.81 -2.42
C HIS A 224 -0.87 -30.01 -2.10
N HIS A 225 -0.84 -30.44 -0.85
CA HIS A 225 -1.68 -31.51 -0.34
C HIS A 225 -2.42 -30.98 0.88
N ASN A 226 -3.75 -31.07 0.86
CA ASN A 226 -4.59 -30.63 1.96
C ASN A 226 -5.83 -31.51 2.07
N ASN A 227 -6.49 -31.40 3.22
CA ASN A 227 -7.70 -32.14 3.54
C ASN A 227 -8.97 -31.30 3.32
N HIS A 228 -8.92 -30.25 2.50
CA HIS A 228 -10.11 -29.45 2.19
C HIS A 228 -10.91 -30.13 1.07
N HIS A 229 -12.21 -30.34 1.30
CA HIS A 229 -13.15 -30.92 0.35
C HIS A 229 -14.31 -29.96 0.06
N ASP A 230 -15.05 -30.23 -1.02
CA ASP A 230 -16.29 -29.57 -1.40
C ASP A 230 -16.16 -28.07 -1.76
N GLY A 231 -17.24 -27.31 -1.54
CA GLY A 231 -17.36 -25.89 -1.92
C GLY A 231 -17.86 -25.69 -3.35
N PHE A 232 -18.50 -24.54 -3.59
CA PHE A 232 -19.03 -24.19 -4.90
C PHE A 232 -17.92 -24.20 -5.96
N MET A 233 -18.22 -24.79 -7.13
CA MET A 233 -17.30 -24.93 -8.27
C MET A 233 -15.98 -25.60 -7.91
N ASN A 234 -15.96 -26.55 -6.97
CA ASN A 234 -14.83 -27.45 -6.82
C ASN A 234 -14.77 -28.39 -8.04
N PHE A 235 -13.74 -28.24 -8.87
CA PHE A 235 -13.57 -29.04 -10.09
C PHE A 235 -12.43 -30.06 -9.97
N MET A 236 -11.80 -30.16 -8.79
CA MET A 236 -10.73 -31.12 -8.55
C MET A 236 -11.29 -32.52 -8.41
N HIS A 237 -10.71 -33.47 -9.14
CA HIS A 237 -10.96 -34.89 -8.89
C HIS A 237 -10.24 -35.32 -7.61
N ARG A 238 -10.96 -35.97 -6.70
CA ARG A 238 -10.49 -36.51 -5.43
C ARG A 238 -11.16 -37.85 -5.19
N ASP A 239 -10.38 -38.90 -5.04
CA ASP A 239 -10.82 -40.28 -4.77
C ASP A 239 -10.32 -40.80 -3.42
N GLU A 240 -9.72 -39.93 -2.60
CA GLU A 240 -9.17 -40.29 -1.30
C GLU A 240 -10.27 -40.57 -0.26
N GLU A 241 -10.11 -41.64 0.53
CA GLU A 241 -11.04 -41.99 1.62
C GLU A 241 -10.75 -41.21 2.93
N VAL A 242 -9.57 -40.59 3.03
CA VAL A 242 -9.11 -39.89 4.24
C VAL A 242 -8.99 -38.39 3.96
N ASN A 243 -9.84 -37.62 4.62
CA ASN A 243 -9.87 -36.16 4.54
C ASN A 243 -9.64 -35.48 5.90
N TYR A 244 -8.87 -36.14 6.78
CA TYR A 244 -8.54 -35.66 8.11
C TYR A 244 -7.10 -36.04 8.48
N PHE A 245 -6.52 -35.32 9.43
CA PHE A 245 -5.16 -35.57 9.91
C PHE A 245 -5.11 -35.37 11.44
N PRO A 246 -4.42 -36.24 12.21
CA PRO A 246 -3.67 -37.42 11.76
C PRO A 246 -4.58 -38.62 11.44
N SER A 247 -4.07 -39.57 10.64
CA SER A 247 -4.75 -40.83 10.30
C SER A 247 -3.76 -42.00 10.32
N ARG A 248 -4.26 -43.22 10.56
CA ARG A 248 -3.49 -44.47 10.42
C ARG A 248 -3.60 -45.08 9.01
N TYR A 249 -4.53 -44.59 8.20
CA TYR A 249 -4.82 -45.09 6.86
C TYR A 249 -4.23 -44.21 5.75
N ASP A 250 -3.72 -43.03 6.11
CA ASP A 250 -3.00 -42.12 5.24
C ASP A 250 -1.60 -41.86 5.83
N PRO A 251 -0.50 -42.15 5.10
CA PRO A 251 0.87 -41.93 5.56
C PRO A 251 1.32 -40.46 5.53
N CYS A 252 0.41 -39.49 5.36
CA CYS A 252 0.71 -38.07 5.43
C CYS A 252 1.44 -37.67 6.73
N ARG A 253 2.31 -36.66 6.63
CA ARG A 253 3.12 -36.14 7.74
C ARG A 253 3.14 -34.62 7.73
N HIS A 254 3.44 -34.02 8.88
CA HIS A 254 3.71 -32.58 8.95
C HIS A 254 4.87 -32.20 8.02
N ALA A 255 4.76 -31.01 7.41
CA ALA A 255 5.86 -30.41 6.67
C ALA A 255 7.03 -30.07 7.61
N GLU A 256 8.21 -29.82 7.01
CA GLU A 256 9.35 -29.30 7.75
C GLU A 256 8.96 -28.00 8.49
N GLN A 257 9.36 -27.90 9.76
CA GLN A 257 9.14 -26.69 10.53
C GLN A 257 10.20 -25.65 10.16
N HIS A 258 9.75 -24.44 9.89
CA HIS A 258 10.61 -23.28 9.67
C HIS A 258 10.54 -22.34 10.87
N PRO A 259 11.63 -21.62 11.18
CA PRO A 259 11.61 -20.64 12.25
C PRO A 259 10.53 -19.57 12.03
N ILE A 260 9.81 -19.25 13.10
CA ILE A 260 8.89 -18.11 13.20
C ILE A 260 9.49 -17.06 14.15
N PRO A 261 9.02 -15.81 14.16
CA PRO A 261 9.57 -14.80 15.06
C PRO A 261 9.44 -15.24 16.53
N PRO A 262 10.53 -15.28 17.31
CA PRO A 262 10.51 -15.79 18.69
C PRO A 262 10.15 -14.71 19.72
N ARG A 263 9.77 -13.50 19.29
CA ARG A 263 9.56 -12.33 20.16
C ARG A 263 8.50 -12.64 21.23
N ILE A 264 8.86 -12.45 22.50
CA ILE A 264 7.91 -12.53 23.61
C ILE A 264 7.11 -11.23 23.64
N LEU A 265 5.78 -11.35 23.63
CA LEU A 265 4.88 -10.22 23.73
C LEU A 265 4.59 -9.91 25.20
N THR A 266 4.82 -8.67 25.62
CA THR A 266 4.56 -8.17 26.98
C THR A 266 3.68 -6.93 26.91
N GLY A 267 2.74 -6.78 27.84
CA GLY A 267 1.91 -5.58 27.93
C GLY A 267 0.50 -5.87 28.40
N LYS A 268 -0.33 -4.82 28.43
CA LYS A 268 -1.76 -4.91 28.75
C LYS A 268 -2.56 -5.02 27.45
N ARG A 269 -3.58 -5.89 27.44
CA ARG A 269 -4.55 -5.95 26.35
C ARG A 269 -5.35 -4.65 26.30
N ASP A 270 -5.17 -3.85 25.26
CA ASP A 270 -5.79 -2.53 25.13
C ASP A 270 -6.10 -2.18 23.65
N LYS A 271 -6.90 -1.13 23.44
CA LYS A 271 -7.16 -0.48 22.15
C LYS A 271 -6.55 0.92 22.17
N CYS A 272 -5.29 1.03 21.82
CA CYS A 272 -4.54 2.29 21.85
C CYS A 272 -3.92 2.63 20.49
N ILE A 273 -3.61 3.92 20.33
CA ILE A 273 -2.70 4.43 19.30
C ILE A 273 -1.26 4.04 19.65
N ILE A 274 -0.35 4.13 18.68
CA ILE A 274 1.09 3.93 18.93
C ILE A 274 1.66 5.13 19.70
N GLU A 275 2.79 4.96 20.40
CA GLU A 275 3.39 6.04 21.19
C GLU A 275 4.12 7.08 20.32
N LYS A 276 4.84 6.64 19.28
CA LYS A 276 5.68 7.49 18.41
C LYS A 276 4.96 7.86 17.11
N GLU A 277 3.79 8.49 17.22
CA GLU A 277 2.98 8.88 16.05
C GLU A 277 3.72 9.83 15.10
N ASN A 278 4.40 10.85 15.62
CA ASN A 278 5.25 11.79 14.85
C ASN A 278 4.66 12.20 13.47
N ASN A 279 3.42 12.69 13.48
CA ASN A 279 2.60 12.85 12.26
C ASN A 279 3.10 13.93 11.29
N PHE A 280 3.95 14.86 11.76
CA PHE A 280 4.24 16.10 11.03
C PHE A 280 5.67 16.21 10.49
N LYS A 281 6.64 15.46 11.05
CA LYS A 281 8.06 15.59 10.69
C LYS A 281 8.33 15.21 9.22
N GLN A 282 8.03 13.95 8.84
CA GLN A 282 8.30 13.45 7.49
C GLN A 282 7.55 14.20 6.37
N PRO A 283 6.26 14.58 6.51
CA PRO A 283 5.59 15.43 5.52
C PRO A 283 6.32 16.77 5.31
N GLY A 284 6.82 17.38 6.39
CA GLY A 284 7.60 18.63 6.32
C GLY A 284 8.95 18.44 5.63
N GLU A 285 9.68 17.38 5.99
CA GLU A 285 10.96 17.02 5.34
C GLU A 285 10.78 16.79 3.84
N ARG A 286 9.71 16.07 3.48
CA ARG A 286 9.35 15.83 2.08
C ARG A 286 9.05 17.13 1.34
N TYR A 287 8.23 18.02 1.90
CA TYR A 287 7.94 19.33 1.29
C TYR A 287 9.23 20.14 1.03
N ARG A 288 10.12 20.19 2.03
CA ARG A 288 11.40 20.91 1.93
C ARG A 288 12.38 20.30 0.94
N SER A 289 12.26 19.01 0.62
CA SER A 289 13.13 18.32 -0.34
C SER A 289 12.88 18.71 -1.80
N TRP A 290 11.74 19.35 -2.09
CA TRP A 290 11.32 19.66 -3.46
C TRP A 290 11.91 20.98 -3.98
N SER A 291 12.01 21.08 -5.31
CA SER A 291 12.29 22.35 -5.97
C SER A 291 11.14 23.36 -5.77
N PRO A 292 11.41 24.67 -5.82
CA PRO A 292 10.38 25.70 -5.60
C PRO A 292 9.16 25.60 -6.52
N ASP A 293 9.34 25.19 -7.77
CA ASP A 293 8.24 25.02 -8.74
C ASP A 293 7.32 23.85 -8.36
N ARG A 294 7.87 22.74 -7.84
CA ARG A 294 7.11 21.60 -7.34
C ARG A 294 6.37 21.94 -6.05
N GLN A 295 7.00 22.70 -5.15
CA GLN A 295 6.33 23.24 -3.97
C GLN A 295 5.16 24.18 -4.32
N GLU A 296 5.28 24.96 -5.40
CA GLU A 296 4.20 25.81 -5.88
C GLU A 296 3.03 24.99 -6.43
N ARG A 297 3.28 23.98 -7.28
CA ARG A 297 2.22 23.07 -7.78
C ARG A 297 1.49 22.37 -6.64
N PHE A 298 2.25 21.86 -5.67
CA PHE A 298 1.70 21.26 -4.45
C PHE A 298 0.81 22.24 -3.67
N ALA A 299 1.25 23.49 -3.51
CA ALA A 299 0.45 24.53 -2.85
C ALA A 299 -0.86 24.81 -3.59
N CYS A 300 -0.81 24.93 -4.92
CA CYS A 300 -2.00 25.19 -5.73
C CYS A 300 -3.04 24.06 -5.57
N ARG A 301 -2.63 22.79 -5.66
CA ARG A 301 -3.53 21.64 -5.45
C ARG A 301 -4.22 21.66 -4.09
N TRP A 302 -3.49 22.02 -3.04
CA TRP A 302 -4.04 22.19 -1.70
C TRP A 302 -5.05 23.32 -1.61
N ILE A 303 -4.73 24.47 -2.21
CA ILE A 303 -5.61 25.64 -2.23
C ILE A 303 -6.89 25.33 -2.99
N ASP A 304 -6.78 24.68 -4.16
CA ASP A 304 -7.93 24.29 -4.96
C ASP A 304 -8.85 23.34 -4.20
N ALA A 305 -8.28 22.31 -3.56
CA ALA A 305 -9.05 21.36 -2.76
C ALA A 305 -9.71 22.01 -1.53
N LEU A 306 -9.01 22.94 -0.84
CA LEU A 306 -9.51 23.63 0.35
C LEU A 306 -10.47 24.81 0.03
N SER A 307 -10.54 25.22 -1.22
CA SER A 307 -11.42 26.29 -1.71
C SER A 307 -12.83 25.78 -2.06
N ASP A 308 -13.07 24.47 -2.06
CA ASP A 308 -14.40 23.89 -2.23
C ASP A 308 -15.39 24.55 -1.24
N PRO A 309 -16.55 25.06 -1.70
CA PRO A 309 -17.52 25.74 -0.84
C PRO A 309 -18.04 24.90 0.34
N ARG A 310 -17.98 23.57 0.23
CA ARG A 310 -18.41 22.64 1.28
C ARG A 310 -17.31 22.37 2.30
N VAL A 311 -16.06 22.74 2.02
CA VAL A 311 -14.99 22.76 3.01
C VAL A 311 -15.22 23.96 3.92
N THR A 312 -15.71 23.68 5.12
CA THR A 312 -16.01 24.71 6.13
C THR A 312 -14.74 25.42 6.60
N HIS A 313 -14.92 26.59 7.22
CA HIS A 313 -13.81 27.31 7.84
C HIS A 313 -13.06 26.44 8.86
N GLU A 314 -13.76 25.59 9.61
CA GLU A 314 -13.19 24.66 10.58
C GLU A 314 -12.27 23.64 9.91
N ILE A 315 -12.78 22.89 8.91
CA ILE A 315 -11.98 21.91 8.16
C ILE A 315 -10.74 22.59 7.55
N ARG A 316 -10.94 23.78 6.97
CA ARG A 316 -9.85 24.55 6.37
C ARG A 316 -8.79 24.95 7.40
N SER A 317 -9.21 25.38 8.59
CA SER A 317 -8.29 25.77 9.68
C SER A 317 -7.50 24.58 10.19
N ILE A 318 -8.12 23.40 10.29
CA ILE A 318 -7.45 22.15 10.71
C ILE A 318 -6.34 21.77 9.71
N TRP A 319 -6.64 21.76 8.41
CA TRP A 319 -5.64 21.42 7.39
C TRP A 319 -4.48 22.42 7.35
N VAL A 320 -4.78 23.72 7.46
CA VAL A 320 -3.75 24.76 7.58
C VAL A 320 -2.90 24.55 8.83
N SER A 321 -3.50 24.15 9.96
CA SER A 321 -2.77 23.83 11.19
C SER A 321 -1.86 22.61 11.02
N TYR A 322 -2.34 21.51 10.42
CA TYR A 322 -1.52 20.33 10.12
C TYR A 322 -0.31 20.67 9.28
N TRP A 323 -0.51 21.43 8.20
CA TRP A 323 0.60 21.88 7.35
C TRP A 323 1.53 22.86 8.05
N THR A 324 1.02 23.72 8.94
CA THR A 324 1.85 24.62 9.75
C THR A 324 2.75 23.84 10.73
N GLN A 325 2.24 22.76 11.31
CA GLN A 325 3.03 21.87 12.19
C GLN A 325 4.12 21.12 11.42
N ALA A 326 3.85 20.73 10.16
CA ALA A 326 4.85 20.09 9.30
C ALA A 326 5.89 21.07 8.74
N ASP A 327 5.44 22.23 8.27
CA ASP A 327 6.27 23.31 7.76
C ASP A 327 5.57 24.67 7.91
N LYS A 328 6.14 25.55 8.75
CA LYS A 328 5.55 26.87 9.06
C LYS A 328 5.40 27.74 7.82
N SER A 329 6.36 27.70 6.89
CA SER A 329 6.34 28.54 5.69
C SER A 329 5.22 28.11 4.74
N PHE A 330 5.02 26.79 4.62
CA PHE A 330 3.93 26.24 3.82
C PHE A 330 2.56 26.54 4.43
N GLY A 331 2.40 26.32 5.73
CA GLY A 331 1.17 26.66 6.45
C GLY A 331 0.77 28.14 6.31
N GLN A 332 1.74 29.06 6.42
CA GLN A 332 1.52 30.49 6.18
C GLN A 332 1.08 30.77 4.74
N LYS A 333 1.73 30.13 3.75
CA LYS A 333 1.37 30.28 2.34
C LYS A 333 -0.07 29.86 2.07
N LEU A 334 -0.51 28.72 2.63
CA LEU A 334 -1.89 28.26 2.54
C LEU A 334 -2.85 29.23 3.22
N ALA A 335 -2.54 29.64 4.45
CA ALA A 335 -3.35 30.57 5.23
C ALA A 335 -3.59 31.89 4.49
N SER A 336 -2.53 32.48 3.92
CA SER A 336 -2.60 33.74 3.17
C SER A 336 -3.45 33.62 1.90
N ARG A 337 -3.30 32.54 1.13
CA ARG A 337 -4.05 32.38 -0.14
C ARG A 337 -5.51 31.99 0.08
N LEU A 338 -5.83 31.36 1.21
CA LEU A 338 -7.19 30.96 1.57
C LEU A 338 -7.92 31.98 2.46
N ASN A 339 -7.27 33.08 2.83
CA ASN A 339 -7.77 34.08 3.79
C ASN A 339 -8.19 33.46 5.14
N VAL A 340 -7.42 32.50 5.66
CA VAL A 340 -7.66 31.82 6.95
C VAL A 340 -6.65 32.30 7.98
N ARG A 341 -7.08 32.52 9.23
CA ARG A 341 -6.15 32.76 10.33
C ARG A 341 -5.67 31.41 10.88
N PRO A 342 -4.35 31.17 11.04
CA PRO A 342 -3.87 29.95 11.68
C PRO A 342 -4.39 29.86 13.11
N THR A 343 -5.04 28.75 13.46
CA THR A 343 -5.28 28.39 14.87
C THR A 343 -3.98 27.81 15.42
N MET A 344 -3.37 28.54 16.37
CA MET A 344 -2.14 28.16 17.06
C MET A 344 -2.28 26.87 17.85
#